data_AF-A0A401QCV1-F1
#
_entry.id   AF-A0A401QCV1-F1
#
_cell.length_a   1.000
_cell.length_b   1.000
_cell.length_c   1.000
_cell.angle_alpha   90.00
_cell.angle_beta   90.00
_cell.angle_gamma   90.00
#
_symmetry.space_group_name_H-M   'P 1'
#
loop_
_entity.id
_entity.type
_entity.pdbx_description
1 polymer ?
#
loop_
_entity_poly.entity_id
_entity_poly.type
_entity_poly.pdbx_seq_one_letter_code
_entity_poly.pdbx_strand_id
1 'polypeptide(L)'
;MEELRRLLHKFKKVIQRYFVTYLAHFDAVLLNETIQNLSVCPEEESVIMSSFVNSLASLNIKQVENSETFDFQGLRLDWFRLQ
;
A
#
# COMPACT_ATOMS: atom_id res chain seq x y z
N MET A 1 -16.02 -20.73 9.32
CA MET A 1 -15.45 -19.39 9.58
C MET A 1 -14.25 -19.42 10.52
N GLU A 2 -14.29 -20.13 11.65
CA GLU A 2 -13.18 -20.17 12.61
C GLU A 2 -11.88 -20.80 12.08
N GLU A 3 -11.99 -21.82 11.24
CA GLU A 3 -10.81 -22.44 10.61
C GLU A 3 -10.05 -21.45 9.73
N LEU A 4 -10.77 -20.66 8.92
CA LEU A 4 -10.17 -19.62 8.09
C LEU A 4 -9.50 -18.53 8.93
N ARG A 5 -10.13 -18.09 10.02
CA ARG A 5 -9.52 -17.13 10.96
C ARG A 5 -8.23 -17.67 11.56
N ARG A 6 -8.21 -18.94 11.95
CA ARG A 6 -7.03 -19.63 12.48
C ARG A 6 -5.90 -19.68 11.45
N LEU A 7 -6.21 -20.03 10.21
CA LEU A 7 -5.25 -20.06 9.11
C LEU A 7 -4.68 -18.66 8.81
N LEU A 8 -5.54 -17.64 8.76
CA LEU A 8 -5.12 -16.24 8.55
C LEU A 8 -4.13 -15.79 9.63
N HIS A 9 -4.40 -16.12 10.89
CA HIS A 9 -3.51 -15.77 11.99
C HIS A 9 -2.19 -16.54 11.94
N LYS A 10 -2.25 -17.86 11.66
CA LYS A 10 -1.07 -18.72 11.54
C LYS A 10 -0.14 -18.29 10.40
N PHE A 11 -0.71 -17.89 9.26
CA PHE A 11 0.04 -17.53 8.05
C PHE A 11 0.12 -16.02 7.81
N LYS A 12 -0.16 -15.19 8.82
CA LYS A 12 -0.15 -13.72 8.72
C LYS A 12 1.11 -13.18 8.05
N LYS A 13 2.29 -13.67 8.44
CA LYS A 13 3.58 -13.23 7.85
C LYS A 13 3.72 -13.56 6.37
N VAL A 14 3.19 -14.70 5.92
CA VAL A 14 3.21 -15.10 4.50
C VAL A 14 2.36 -14.13 3.69
N ILE A 15 1.16 -13.83 4.19
CA ILE A 15 0.23 -12.89 3.57
C ILE A 15 0.81 -11.48 3.54
N GLN A 16 1.34 -11.00 4.66
CA GLN A 16 1.98 -9.69 4.75
C GLN A 16 3.16 -9.57 3.78
N ARG A 17 4.05 -10.57 3.73
CA ARG A 17 5.18 -10.58 2.80
C ARG A 17 4.74 -10.48 1.35
N TYR A 18 3.71 -11.25 0.97
CA TYR A 18 3.16 -11.20 -0.37
C TYR A 18 2.65 -9.79 -0.72
N PHE A 19 1.76 -9.23 0.10
CA PHE A 19 1.15 -7.93 -0.19
C PHE A 19 2.13 -6.76 -0.07
N VAL A 20 3.07 -6.78 0.86
CA VAL A 20 4.14 -5.76 0.94
C VAL A 20 4.97 -5.76 -0.35
N THR A 21 5.33 -6.95 -0.85
CA THR A 21 6.09 -7.05 -2.10
C THR A 21 5.27 -6.56 -3.29
N TYR A 22 3.99 -6.95 -3.34
CA TYR A 22 3.06 -6.57 -4.40
C TYR A 22 2.86 -5.05 -4.45
N LEU A 23 2.59 -4.43 -3.30
CA LEU A 23 2.39 -2.99 -3.16
C LEU A 23 3.63 -2.20 -3.57
N ALA A 24 4.81 -2.62 -3.12
CA ALA A 24 6.06 -1.90 -3.38
C ALA A 24 6.54 -1.98 -4.83
N HIS A 25 6.33 -3.11 -5.52
CA HIS A 25 6.97 -3.36 -6.82
C HIS A 25 5.99 -3.36 -7.99
N PHE A 26 4.71 -3.68 -7.76
CA PHE A 26 3.71 -3.68 -8.82
C PHE A 26 2.81 -2.44 -8.70
N ASP A 27 2.08 -2.30 -7.59
CA ASP A 27 1.09 -1.23 -7.44
C ASP A 27 1.74 0.15 -7.45
N ALA A 28 2.87 0.34 -6.75
CA ALA A 28 3.58 1.62 -6.75
C ALA A 28 4.04 2.05 -8.15
N VAL A 29 4.52 1.11 -8.96
CA VAL A 29 4.99 1.36 -10.32
C VAL A 29 3.82 1.73 -11.23
N LEU A 30 2.78 0.88 -11.25
CA LEU A 30 1.59 1.10 -12.07
C LEU A 30 0.87 2.40 -11.69
N LEU A 31 0.75 2.68 -10.39
CA LEU A 31 0.14 3.91 -9.89
C LEU A 31 0.93 5.13 -10.33
N ASN A 32 2.26 5.10 -10.19
CA ASN A 32 3.11 6.20 -10.64
C ASN A 32 2.97 6.44 -12.15
N GLU A 33 3.03 5.40 -12.97
CA GLU A 33 2.81 5.50 -14.42
C GLU A 33 1.43 6.09 -14.74
N THR A 34 0.39 5.67 -14.02
CA THR A 34 -0.96 6.18 -14.20
C THR A 34 -1.04 7.68 -13.89
N ILE A 35 -0.43 8.13 -12.78
CA ILE A 35 -0.41 9.54 -12.36
C ILE A 35 0.35 10.40 -13.38
N GLN A 36 1.50 9.94 -13.88
CA GLN A 36 2.29 10.69 -14.87
C GLN A 36 1.55 10.88 -16.21
N ASN A 37 0.58 10.02 -16.51
CA ASN A 37 -0.23 10.11 -17.73
C ASN A 37 -1.50 10.97 -17.56
N LEU A 38 -1.75 11.54 -16.38
CA LEU A 38 -2.86 12.46 -16.16
C LEU A 38 -2.54 13.83 -16.77
N SER A 39 -3.37 14.27 -17.73
CA SER A 39 -3.16 15.55 -18.44
C SER A 39 -3.39 16.79 -17.56
N VAL A 40 -4.25 16.70 -16.54
CA VAL A 40 -4.55 17.76 -15.58
C VAL A 40 -4.84 17.11 -14.23
N CYS A 41 -4.12 17.53 -13.18
CA CYS A 41 -4.34 17.13 -11.80
C CYS A 41 -4.13 18.37 -10.92
N PRO A 42 -5.13 18.82 -10.13
CA PRO A 42 -4.93 19.95 -9.23
C PRO A 42 -3.92 19.59 -8.12
N GLU A 43 -3.36 20.63 -7.49
CA GLU A 43 -2.19 20.48 -6.61
C GLU A 43 -2.47 19.57 -5.40
N GLU A 44 -3.64 19.73 -4.77
CA GLU A 44 -4.02 18.96 -3.58
C GLU A 44 -4.11 17.45 -3.88
N GLU A 45 -4.73 17.08 -4.99
CA GLU A 45 -4.84 15.70 -5.45
C GLU A 45 -3.46 15.15 -5.86
N SER A 46 -2.62 15.97 -6.51
CA SER A 46 -1.26 15.59 -6.88
C SER A 46 -0.39 15.26 -5.66
N VAL A 47 -0.55 16.02 -4.57
CA VAL A 47 0.14 15.75 -3.29
C VAL A 47 -0.30 14.40 -2.71
N ILE A 48 -1.61 14.15 -2.66
CA ILE A 48 -2.16 12.88 -2.14
C ILE A 48 -1.67 11.69 -2.99
N MET A 49 -1.77 11.80 -4.32
CA MET A 49 -1.36 10.75 -5.25
C MET A 49 0.14 10.44 -5.15
N SER A 50 0.99 11.47 -5.04
CA SER A 50 2.43 11.30 -4.86
C SER A 50 2.76 10.67 -3.50
N SER A 51 2.01 11.04 -2.45
CA SER A 51 2.12 10.43 -1.12
C SER A 51 1.83 8.92 -1.16
N PHE A 52 0.86 8.46 -1.96
CA PHE A 52 0.60 7.03 -2.14
C PHE A 52 1.78 6.30 -2.77
N VAL A 53 2.30 6.80 -3.89
CA VAL A 53 3.44 6.19 -4.58
C VAL A 53 4.63 6.06 -3.62
N ASN A 54 4.97 7.14 -2.91
CA ASN A 54 6.07 7.14 -1.94
C ASN A 54 5.83 6.16 -0.79
N SER A 55 4.62 6.15 -0.22
CA SER A 55 4.26 5.25 0.89
C SER A 55 4.37 3.79 0.45
N LEU A 56 3.86 3.43 -0.72
CA LEU A 56 3.89 2.06 -1.22
C LEU A 56 5.32 1.64 -1.62
N ALA A 57 6.06 2.48 -2.35
CA ALA A 57 7.42 2.19 -2.78
C ALA A 57 8.42 2.07 -1.62
N SER A 58 8.13 2.71 -0.47
CA SER A 58 8.97 2.60 0.74
C SER A 58 8.81 1.27 1.48
N LEU A 59 7.78 0.47 1.16
CA LEU A 59 7.54 -0.81 1.81
C LEU A 59 8.63 -1.82 1.45
N ASN A 60 9.05 -2.60 2.45
CA ASN A 60 10.13 -3.56 2.30
C ASN A 60 9.84 -4.85 3.06
N ILE A 61 10.26 -5.98 2.48
CA ILE A 61 10.14 -7.32 3.09
C ILE A 61 10.79 -7.37 4.48
N LYS A 62 11.89 -6.63 4.70
CA LYS A 62 12.57 -6.56 6.01
C LYS A 62 11.63 -6.11 7.14
N GLN A 63 10.67 -5.23 6.85
CA GLN A 63 9.70 -4.77 7.85
C GLN A 63 8.79 -5.91 8.32
N VAL A 64 8.45 -6.84 7.42
CA VAL A 64 7.68 -8.05 7.75
C VAL A 64 8.53 -9.04 8.56
N GLU A 65 9.80 -9.19 8.21
CA GLU A 65 10.74 -10.06 8.94
C GLU A 65 10.94 -9.56 10.39
N ASN A 66 11.11 -8.24 10.53
CA ASN A 66 11.21 -7.53 11.82
C ASN A 66 9.88 -7.50 12.59
N SER A 67 8.78 -7.96 12.00
CA SER A 67 7.43 -7.92 12.60
C SER A 67 6.99 -6.50 12.99
N GLU A 68 7.36 -5.52 12.17
CA GLU A 68 6.93 -4.13 12.33
C GLU A 68 5.40 -4.01 12.24
N THR A 69 4.85 -3.03 12.95
CA THR A 69 3.42 -2.73 12.89
C THR A 69 3.17 -1.76 11.75
N PHE A 70 2.44 -2.23 10.74
CA PHE A 70 2.03 -1.40 9.61
C PHE A 70 0.77 -0.61 9.97
N ASP A 71 0.80 0.70 9.74
CA ASP A 71 -0.38 1.56 9.80
C ASP A 71 -0.63 2.20 8.43
N PHE A 72 -1.79 1.90 7.86
CA PHE A 72 -2.26 2.44 6.58
C PHE A 72 -3.59 3.20 6.74
N GLN A 73 -3.95 3.61 7.96
CA GLN A 73 -5.19 4.36 8.20
C GLN A 73 -5.18 5.70 7.46
N GLY A 74 -4.07 6.44 7.52
CA GLY A 74 -3.89 7.69 6.79
C GLY A 74 -4.06 7.50 5.28
N LEU A 75 -3.35 6.54 4.70
CA LEU A 75 -3.44 6.21 3.27
C LEU A 75 -4.87 5.89 2.83
N ARG A 76 -5.61 5.09 3.62
CA ARG A 76 -7.02 4.78 3.31
C ARG A 76 -7.95 5.98 3.44
N LEU A 77 -7.70 6.86 4.41
CA LEU A 77 -8.49 8.07 4.61
C LEU A 77 -8.23 9.09 3.50
N ASP A 78 -6.98 9.24 3.07
CA ASP A 78 -6.62 10.08 1.93
C ASP A 78 -7.22 9.56 0.62
N TRP A 79 -7.28 8.24 0.45
CA TRP A 79 -8.01 7.66 -0.70
C TRP A 79 -9.50 7.98 -0.63
N PHE A 80 -10.09 7.98 0.56
CA PHE A 80 -11.48 8.38 0.74
C PHE A 80 -11.71 9.88 0.47
N ARG A 81 -10.74 10.75 0.77
CA ARG A 81 -10.80 12.18 0.43
C ARG A 81 -10.72 12.46 -1.06
N LEU A 82 -10.10 11.56 -1.82
CA LEU A 82 -9.93 11.67 -3.27
C LEU A 82 -11.17 11.19 -4.06
N GLN A 83 -12.10 10.46 -3.43
CA GLN A 83 -13.36 9.97 -4.03
C GLN A 83 -14.43 11.05 -4.06
#